data_AF-A0A1F0QRL1-F1
#
_entry.id   AF-A0A1F0QRL1-F1
#
_cell.length_a   1.000
_cell.length_b   1.000
_cell.length_c   1.000
_cell.angle_alpha   90.00
_cell.angle_beta   90.00
_cell.angle_gamma   90.00
#
_symmetry.space_group_name_H-M   'P 1'
#
loop_
_entity.id
_entity.type
_entity.pdbx_description
1 polymer ?
#
loop_
_entity_poly.entity_id
_entity_poly.type
_entity_poly.pdbx_seq_one_letter_code
_entity_poly.pdbx_strand_id
1 'polypeptide(L)' 'MTNQVSVWKIATSIAVAGSILLLILYVGLSRYYNSQELAMLVDGATANGQDYSVTIHNQLTGSYSFNAQ' A
#
# COMPACT_ATOMS: atom_id res chain seq x y z
N MET A 1 -40.74 14.00 -15.89
CA MET A 1 -40.60 12.85 -14.97
C MET A 1 -39.34 13.05 -14.15
N THR A 2 -39.45 13.37 -12.86
CA THR A 2 -38.30 13.47 -11.96
C THR A 2 -37.94 12.08 -11.44
N ASN A 3 -36.73 11.60 -11.77
CA ASN A 3 -36.25 10.30 -11.31
C ASN A 3 -35.86 10.43 -9.81
N GLN A 4 -36.77 10.02 -8.92
CA GLN A 4 -36.53 9.99 -7.48
C GLN A 4 -35.48 8.91 -7.17
N VAL A 5 -34.23 9.33 -6.98
CA VAL A 5 -33.15 8.42 -6.57
C VAL A 5 -33.31 8.14 -5.08
N SER A 6 -33.49 6.87 -4.72
CA SER A 6 -33.62 6.45 -3.32
C SER A 6 -32.39 6.86 -2.49
N VAL A 7 -32.62 7.47 -1.33
CA VAL A 7 -31.58 7.89 -0.37
C VAL A 7 -30.61 6.75 -0.05
N TRP A 8 -31.12 5.52 0.07
CA TRP A 8 -30.29 4.34 0.29
C TRP A 8 -29.33 4.07 -0.86
N LYS A 9 -29.77 4.25 -2.11
CA LYS A 9 -28.90 4.10 -3.29
C LYS A 9 -27.77 5.14 -3.27
N ILE A 10 -28.07 6.37 -2.86
CA ILE A 10 -27.07 7.44 -2.74
C ILE A 10 -26.06 7.09 -1.64
N ALA A 11 -26.53 6.73 -0.45
CA ALA A 11 -25.68 6.36 0.68
C ALA A 11 -24.78 5.16 0.34
N THR A 12 -25.32 4.11 -0.27
CA THR A 12 -24.53 2.95 -0.72
C THR A 12 -23.50 3.35 -1.77
N SER A 13 -23.85 4.21 -2.72
CA SER A 13 -22.92 4.66 -3.76
C SER A 13 -21.74 5.43 -3.16
N ILE A 14 -22.00 6.31 -2.19
CA ILE A 14 -20.96 7.06 -1.47
C ILE A 14 -20.07 6.11 -0.68
N ALA A 15 -20.65 5.14 0.03
CA ALA A 15 -19.88 4.16 0.80
C ALA A 15 -18.95 3.35 -0.11
N VAL A 16 -19.46 2.84 -1.23
CA VAL A 16 -18.65 2.08 -2.21
C VAL A 16 -17.52 2.94 -2.78
N ALA A 17 -17.82 4.15 -3.24
CA ALA A 17 -16.80 5.05 -3.77
C ALA A 17 -15.74 5.39 -2.72
N GLY A 18 -16.16 5.68 -1.48
CA GLY A 18 -15.28 5.93 -0.35
C GLY A 18 -14.38 4.75 -0.02
N SER A 19 -14.92 3.53 0.02
CA SER A 19 -14.13 2.32 0.26
C SER A 19 -13.09 2.09 -0.84
N ILE A 20 -13.44 2.29 -2.10
CA ILE A 20 -12.49 2.17 -3.21
C ILE A 20 -11.36 3.19 -3.07
N LEU A 21 -11.70 4.46 -2.78
CA LEU A 21 -10.69 5.50 -2.56
C LEU A 21 -9.77 5.17 -1.40
N LEU A 22 -10.31 4.67 -0.28
CA LEU A 22 -9.52 4.24 0.87
C LEU A 22 -8.61 3.06 0.54
N LEU A 23 -9.05 2.10 -0.27
CA LEU A 23 -8.23 0.98 -0.71
C LEU A 23 -7.06 1.44 -1.61
N ILE A 24 -7.33 2.36 -2.54
CA ILE A 24 -6.28 2.95 -3.39
C ILE A 24 -5.25 3.68 -2.52
N LEU A 25 -5.73 4.50 -1.57
CA LEU A 25 -4.86 5.22 -0.64
C LEU A 25 -4.03 4.25 0.21
N TYR A 26 -4.66 3.20 0.75
CA TYR A 26 -3.97 2.17 1.52
C TYR A 26 -2.84 1.52 0.73
N VAL A 27 -3.12 1.06 -0.49
CA VAL A 27 -2.10 0.44 -1.36
C VAL A 27 -0.97 1.42 -1.65
N GLY A 28 -1.30 2.66 -2.01
CA GLY A 28 -0.30 3.69 -2.30
C GLY A 28 0.60 3.98 -1.10
N LEU A 29 0.02 4.18 0.08
CA LEU A 29 0.77 4.42 1.32
C LEU A 29 1.62 3.21 1.71
N SER A 30 1.06 2.00 1.68
CA SER A 30 1.81 0.78 1.97
C SER A 30 3.03 0.66 1.07
N ARG A 31 2.86 0.87 -0.24
CA ARG A 31 3.96 0.82 -1.20
C ARG A 31 5.02 1.89 -0.93
N TYR A 32 4.59 3.11 -0.65
CA TYR A 32 5.49 4.22 -0.35
C TYR A 32 6.33 3.95 0.90
N TYR A 33 5.70 3.57 2.02
CA TYR A 33 6.41 3.32 3.27
C TYR A 33 7.28 2.06 3.19
N ASN A 34 6.78 0.97 2.59
CA ASN A 34 7.58 -0.25 2.41
C ASN A 34 8.83 0.03 1.57
N SER A 35 8.72 0.83 0.49
CA SER A 35 9.87 1.18 -0.35
C SER A 35 10.91 2.04 0.38
N GLN A 36 10.46 2.99 1.20
CA GLN A 36 11.36 3.83 1.99
C GLN A 36 12.08 3.05 3.08
N GLU A 37 11.35 2.22 3.82
CA GLU A 37 11.94 1.37 4.85
C GLU A 37 12.97 0.41 4.23
N LEU A 38 12.62 -0.25 3.14
CA LEU A 38 13.54 -1.15 2.44
C LEU A 38 14.80 -0.42 1.95
N ALA A 39 14.66 0.79 1.41
CA ALA A 39 15.81 1.59 1.00
C ALA A 39 16.74 1.90 2.17
N MET A 40 16.19 2.29 3.33
CA MET A 40 16.99 2.53 4.54
C MET A 40 17.71 1.27 5.03
N LEU A 41 17.07 0.11 4.96
CA LEU A 41 17.68 -1.17 5.36
C LEU A 41 18.82 -1.58 4.42
N VAL A 42 18.62 -1.41 3.10
CA VAL A 42 19.64 -1.68 2.09
C VAL A 42 20.82 -0.73 2.23
N ASP A 43 20.58 0.56 2.41
CA ASP A 43 21.63 1.55 2.63
C ASP A 43 22.41 1.24 3.91
N GLY A 44 21.71 0.83 4.97
CA GLY A 44 22.31 0.40 6.23
C GLY A 44 23.20 -0.83 6.09
N ALA A 45 22.72 -1.89 5.45
CA ALA A 45 23.53 -3.10 5.22
C ALA A 45 24.74 -2.80 4.33
N THR A 46 24.54 -2.02 3.27
CA THR A 46 25.62 -1.61 2.34
C THR A 46 26.70 -0.78 3.06
N ALA A 47 26.30 0.18 3.89
CA ALA A 47 27.23 1.01 4.67
C ALA A 47 28.05 0.20 5.68
N ASN A 48 27.51 -0.92 6.17
CA ASN A 48 28.18 -1.83 7.09
C ASN A 48 28.91 -2.99 6.38
N GLY A 49 28.88 -3.05 5.06
CA GLY A 49 29.47 -4.15 4.29
C GLY A 49 28.82 -5.52 4.55
N GLN A 50 27.56 -5.52 4.98
CA GLN A 50 26.79 -6.74 5.24
C GLN A 50 26.12 -7.24 3.96
N ASP A 51 26.21 -8.54 3.75
CA ASP A 51 25.41 -9.20 2.73
C ASP A 51 23.94 -9.19 3.16
N TYR A 52 23.03 -9.04 2.20
CA TYR A 52 21.60 -9.00 2.50
C TYR A 52 20.77 -9.70 1.43
N SER A 53 19.58 -10.15 1.83
CA SER A 53 18.57 -10.71 0.93
C SER A 53 17.22 -10.04 1.14
N VAL A 54 16.51 -9.84 0.02
CA VAL A 54 15.18 -9.23 -0.01
C VAL A 54 14.23 -10.19 -0.71
N THR A 55 13.12 -10.51 -0.04
CA THR A 55 12.04 -11.31 -0.63
C THR A 55 10.77 -10.46 -0.69
N ILE A 56 10.20 -10.30 -1.88
CA ILE A 56 8.95 -9.57 -2.09
C ILE A 56 7.78 -10.54 -2.02
N HIS A 57 6.87 -10.33 -1.06
CA HIS A 57 5.67 -11.15 -0.85
C HIS A 57 4.46 -10.60 -1.60
N ASN A 58 4.42 -9.29 -1.86
CA ASN A 58 3.33 -8.66 -2.58
C ASN A 58 3.84 -7.49 -3.42
N GLN A 59 3.73 -7.60 -4.74
CA GLN A 59 4.17 -6.58 -5.68
C GLN A 59 3.28 -5.32 -5.69
N LEU A 60 2.01 -5.44 -5.31
CA LEU A 60 1.06 -4.33 -5.32
C LEU A 60 1.36 -3.35 -4.18
N THR A 61 1.52 -3.86 -2.96
CA THR A 61 1.83 -3.06 -1.76
C THR A 61 3.33 -2.95 -1.50
N GLY A 62 4.17 -3.64 -2.26
CA GLY A 62 5.61 -3.71 -2.03
C GLY A 62 5.99 -4.40 -0.71
N SER A 63 5.11 -5.24 -0.16
CA SER A 63 5.40 -5.95 1.09
C SER A 63 6.58 -6.91 0.89
N TYR A 64 7.51 -6.90 1.84
CA TYR A 64 8.79 -7.60 1.73
C TYR A 64 9.23 -8.17 3.07
N SER A 65 10.25 -9.02 3.03
CA SER A 65 11.09 -9.36 4.17
C SER A 65 12.55 -9.09 3.81
N PHE A 66 13.28 -8.55 4.78
CA PHE A 66 14.70 -8.22 4.66
C PHE A 66 15.49 -9.04 5.68
N ASN A 67 16.60 -9.64 5.24
CA ASN A 67 17.49 -10.41 6.09
C ASN A 67 18.94 -10.01 5.77
N ALA A 68 19.62 -9.40 6.74
CA ALA A 68 21.05 -9.08 6.68
C ALA A 68 21.87 -10.14 7.40
N GLN A 69 23.05 -10.43 6.87
CA GLN A 69 24.01 -11.43 7.35
C GLN A 69 25.29 -10.78 7.88
#